data_AF-A0A6G4WNR0-F1
#
_entry.id   AF-A0A6G4WNR0-F1
#
_cell.length_a   1.000
_cell.length_b   1.000
_cell.length_c   1.000
_cell.angle_alpha   90.00
_cell.angle_beta   90.00
_cell.angle_gamma   90.00
#
_symmetry.space_group_name_H-M   'P 1'
#
loop_
_entity.id
_entity.type
_entity.pdbx_description
1 polymer ?
#
loop_
_entity_poly.entity_id
_entity_poly.type
_entity_poly.pdbx_seq_one_letter_code
_entity_poly.pdbx_strand_id
1 'polypeptide(L)'
;MSKTAEKTSETTTEFPAFDPSKATDQLRVVAEKGVEQSKEALAKFQSGAEDAQKVLKTTFETAKSVGSELSLKTIAAMRANAEADFSHLEALSGAKSLSQVFELQTAFLRKRVEMGVEQAKEFQELTTKAATEVSKPVKDVFEKALKDLKVA
;
A
#
# COMPACT_ATOMS: atom_id res chain seq x y z
N MET A 1 9.40 66.40 -70.05
CA MET A 1 9.88 66.06 -68.70
C MET A 1 8.89 66.70 -67.72
N SER A 2 8.11 66.08 -66.84
CA SER A 2 7.83 64.69 -66.40
C SER A 2 6.44 64.75 -65.74
N LYS A 3 5.42 64.01 -66.19
CA LYS A 3 4.91 62.71 -65.70
C LYS A 3 4.63 62.62 -64.18
N THR A 4 3.35 62.87 -63.87
CA THR A 4 2.35 62.10 -63.09
C THR A 4 2.69 61.48 -61.72
N ALA A 5 1.79 61.78 -60.78
CA ALA A 5 1.47 61.18 -59.48
C ALA A 5 1.51 59.64 -59.40
N GLU A 6 1.80 59.10 -58.21
CA GLU A 6 0.84 58.23 -57.51
C GLU A 6 1.26 57.94 -56.05
N LYS A 7 0.23 57.60 -55.29
CA LYS A 7 0.08 57.47 -53.85
C LYS A 7 0.55 56.08 -53.40
N THR A 8 1.42 55.97 -52.40
CA THR A 8 1.55 54.73 -51.63
C THR A 8 1.47 55.04 -50.14
N SER A 9 0.29 54.77 -49.61
CA SER A 9 0.02 54.57 -48.20
C SER A 9 0.75 53.31 -47.78
N GLU A 10 1.76 53.42 -46.92
CA GLU A 10 2.30 52.27 -46.20
C GLU A 10 2.02 52.46 -44.72
N THR A 11 0.97 51.76 -44.27
CA THR A 11 0.69 51.42 -42.89
C THR A 11 1.96 50.83 -42.28
N THR A 12 2.76 51.65 -41.59
CA THR A 12 3.83 51.13 -40.74
C THR A 12 3.15 50.55 -39.51
N THR A 13 2.96 49.24 -39.51
CA THR A 13 2.67 48.46 -38.30
C THR A 13 3.78 48.74 -37.29
N GLU A 14 3.51 49.59 -36.30
CA GLU A 14 4.39 49.76 -35.15
C GLU A 14 4.43 48.44 -34.37
N PHE A 15 5.47 47.65 -34.62
CA PHE A 15 5.86 46.60 -33.69
C PHE A 15 6.40 47.28 -32.43
N PRO A 16 5.93 46.92 -31.23
CA PRO A 16 6.45 47.51 -30.00
C PRO A 16 7.97 47.37 -29.96
N ALA A 17 8.67 48.49 -29.73
CA ALA A 17 10.12 48.52 -29.69
C ALA A 17 10.63 47.50 -28.65
N PHE A 18 11.45 46.56 -29.10
CA PHE A 18 12.09 45.56 -28.24
C PHE A 18 13.05 46.27 -27.29
N ASP A 19 12.76 46.22 -25.99
CA ASP A 19 13.60 46.74 -24.92
C ASP A 19 14.52 45.61 -24.41
N PRO A 20 15.82 45.61 -24.79
CA PRO A 20 16.74 44.53 -24.45
C PRO A 20 16.98 44.40 -22.94
N SER A 21 16.85 45.51 -22.20
CA SER A 21 17.05 45.54 -20.75
C SER A 21 15.90 44.86 -20.03
N LYS A 22 14.64 45.12 -20.43
CA LYS A 22 13.46 44.41 -19.92
C LYS A 22 13.47 42.93 -20.27
N ALA A 23 13.95 42.57 -21.46
CA ALA A 23 14.11 41.17 -21.85
C ALA A 23 15.15 40.44 -20.98
N THR A 24 16.26 41.11 -20.64
CA THR A 24 17.31 40.56 -19.77
C THR A 24 16.83 40.38 -18.33
N ASP A 25 16.09 41.34 -17.80
CA ASP A 25 15.50 41.23 -16.45
C ASP A 25 14.43 40.13 -16.36
N GLN A 26 13.60 39.96 -17.40
CA GLN A 26 12.66 38.84 -17.47
C GLN A 26 13.36 37.49 -17.54
N LEU A 27 14.42 37.36 -18.33
CA LEU A 27 15.25 36.14 -18.38
C LEU A 27 15.88 35.84 -17.02
N ARG A 28 16.36 36.86 -16.31
CA ARG A 28 16.92 36.71 -14.97
C ARG A 28 15.87 36.24 -13.96
N VAL A 29 14.69 36.84 -13.96
CA VAL A 29 13.58 36.41 -13.08
C VAL A 29 13.13 34.99 -13.39
N VAL A 30 13.04 34.61 -14.66
CA VAL A 30 12.71 33.24 -15.09
C VAL A 30 13.80 32.25 -14.66
N ALA A 31 15.08 32.62 -14.77
CA ALA A 31 16.18 31.78 -14.31
C ALA A 31 16.17 31.61 -12.78
N GLU A 32 16.00 32.70 -12.02
CA GLU A 32 15.93 32.67 -10.56
C GLU A 32 14.73 31.83 -10.07
N LYS A 33 13.54 32.00 -10.67
CA LYS A 33 12.38 31.14 -10.40
C LYS A 33 12.61 29.69 -10.80
N GLY A 34 13.20 29.44 -11.97
CA GLY A 34 13.44 28.09 -12.48
C GLY A 34 14.38 27.30 -11.58
N VAL A 35 15.42 27.95 -11.05
CA VAL A 35 16.34 27.32 -10.09
C VAL A 35 15.61 26.98 -8.79
N GLU A 36 14.79 27.89 -8.27
CA GLU A 36 14.05 27.66 -7.02
C GLU A 36 13.00 26.54 -7.17
N GLN A 37 12.23 26.56 -8.26
CA GLN A 37 11.28 25.50 -8.59
C GLN A 37 11.97 24.14 -8.79
N SER A 38 13.16 24.12 -9.39
CA SER A 38 13.93 22.90 -9.57
C SER A 38 14.41 22.32 -8.24
N LYS A 39 14.88 23.17 -7.31
CA LYS A 39 15.25 22.74 -5.96
C LYS A 39 14.05 22.19 -5.20
N GLU A 40 12.90 22.85 -5.28
CA GLU A 40 11.66 22.39 -4.66
C GLU A 40 11.20 21.05 -5.23
N ALA A 41 11.24 20.88 -6.56
CA ALA A 41 10.91 19.64 -7.24
C ALA A 41 11.86 18.49 -6.83
N LEU A 42 13.15 18.78 -6.69
CA LEU A 42 14.17 17.80 -6.30
C LEU A 42 14.00 17.40 -4.83
N ALA A 43 13.69 18.35 -3.94
CA ALA A 43 13.36 18.06 -2.54
C ALA A 43 12.09 17.21 -2.41
N LYS A 44 11.03 17.52 -3.17
CA LYS A 44 9.80 16.71 -3.23
C LYS A 44 10.07 15.30 -3.75
N PHE A 45 10.91 15.17 -4.78
CA PHE A 45 11.31 13.88 -5.33
C PHE A 45 12.09 13.03 -4.32
N GLN A 46 13.08 13.63 -3.64
CA GLN A 46 13.84 12.95 -2.58
C GLN A 46 12.92 12.48 -1.44
N SER A 47 12.06 13.36 -0.94
CA SER A 47 11.10 13.00 0.11
C SER A 47 10.15 11.88 -0.36
N GLY A 48 9.67 11.93 -1.60
CA GLY A 48 8.81 10.88 -2.16
C GLY A 48 9.53 9.54 -2.31
N ALA A 49 10.81 9.56 -2.68
CA ALA A 49 11.65 8.36 -2.78
C ALA A 49 11.90 7.74 -1.39
N GLU A 50 12.18 8.55 -0.37
CA GLU A 50 12.34 8.10 1.02
C GLU A 50 11.05 7.50 1.59
N ASP A 51 9.90 8.17 1.37
CA ASP A 51 8.59 7.66 1.79
C ASP A 51 8.26 6.33 1.09
N ALA A 52 8.53 6.22 -0.22
CA ALA A 52 8.34 4.98 -0.97
C ALA A 52 9.23 3.84 -0.46
N GLN A 53 10.52 4.11 -0.21
CA GLN A 53 11.45 3.13 0.36
C GLN A 53 10.98 2.66 1.74
N LYS A 54 10.53 3.59 2.59
CA LYS A 54 10.01 3.27 3.92
C LYS A 54 8.77 2.38 3.83
N VAL A 55 7.81 2.71 2.97
CA VAL A 55 6.61 1.89 2.74
C VAL A 55 6.99 0.50 2.29
N LEU A 56 7.88 0.35 1.30
CA LEU A 56 8.31 -0.97 0.83
C LEU A 56 8.94 -1.80 1.95
N LYS A 57 9.84 -1.20 2.74
CA LYS A 57 10.48 -1.88 3.88
C LYS A 57 9.46 -2.30 4.93
N THR A 58 8.57 -1.40 5.35
CA THR A 58 7.54 -1.70 6.35
C THR A 58 6.58 -2.77 5.84
N THR A 59 6.10 -2.66 4.61
CA THR A 59 5.22 -3.68 3.99
C THR A 59 5.89 -5.04 3.94
N PHE A 60 7.17 -5.12 3.60
CA PHE A 60 7.92 -6.38 3.59
C PHE A 60 8.05 -6.99 4.99
N GLU A 61 8.46 -6.21 5.99
CA GLU A 61 8.56 -6.70 7.37
C GLU A 61 7.21 -7.14 7.92
N THR A 62 6.14 -6.40 7.62
CA THR A 62 4.77 -6.77 7.98
C THR A 62 4.34 -8.07 7.30
N ALA A 63 4.55 -8.21 5.98
CA ALA A 63 4.22 -9.42 5.24
C ALA A 63 4.99 -10.64 5.79
N LYS A 64 6.27 -10.47 6.14
CA LYS A 64 7.08 -11.51 6.77
C LYS A 64 6.51 -11.91 8.13
N SER A 65 6.18 -10.95 8.98
CA SER A 65 5.60 -11.19 10.31
C SER A 65 4.29 -11.98 10.20
N VAL A 66 3.37 -11.50 9.37
CA VAL A 66 2.08 -12.16 9.10
C VAL A 66 2.26 -13.56 8.54
N GLY A 67 3.20 -13.75 7.59
CA GLY A 67 3.51 -15.06 7.04
C GLY A 67 4.04 -16.04 8.10
N SER A 68 4.87 -15.56 9.02
CA SER A 68 5.36 -16.36 10.14
C SER A 68 4.23 -16.75 11.10
N GLU A 69 3.32 -15.83 11.40
CA GLU A 69 2.16 -16.08 12.25
C GLU A 69 1.23 -17.14 11.63
N LEU A 70 0.99 -17.07 10.31
CA LEU A 70 0.22 -18.05 9.56
C LEU A 70 0.85 -19.45 9.58
N SER A 71 2.17 -19.52 9.40
CA SER A 71 2.91 -20.78 9.48
C SER A 71 2.80 -21.41 10.86
N LEU A 72 3.06 -20.64 11.92
CA LEU A 72 2.93 -21.11 13.30
C LEU A 72 1.51 -21.58 13.62
N LYS A 73 0.50 -20.85 13.14
CA LYS A 73 -0.90 -21.23 13.35
C LYS A 73 -1.25 -22.55 12.67
N THR A 74 -0.76 -22.75 11.45
CA THR A 74 -0.95 -24.00 10.71
C THR A 74 -0.31 -25.18 11.44
N ILE A 75 0.92 -25.00 11.94
CA ILE A 75 1.62 -26.03 12.73
C ILE A 75 0.85 -26.34 14.02
N ALA A 76 0.33 -25.33 14.71
CA ALA A 76 -0.49 -25.52 15.90
C ALA A 76 -1.78 -26.30 15.61
N ALA A 77 -2.47 -26.00 14.51
CA ALA A 77 -3.66 -26.74 14.07
C ALA A 77 -3.34 -28.20 13.76
N MET A 78 -2.22 -28.47 13.05
CA MET A 78 -1.77 -29.84 12.79
C MET A 78 -1.49 -30.62 14.08
N ARG A 79 -0.82 -29.98 15.05
CA ARG A 79 -0.54 -30.57 16.36
C ARG A 79 -1.83 -30.91 17.11
N ALA A 80 -2.75 -29.95 17.20
CA ALA A 80 -4.03 -30.14 17.88
C ALA A 80 -4.86 -31.28 17.24
N ASN A 81 -4.85 -31.38 15.91
CA ASN A 81 -5.52 -32.47 15.20
C ASN A 81 -4.87 -33.82 15.50
N ALA A 82 -3.55 -33.92 15.48
CA ALA A 82 -2.84 -35.14 15.83
C ALA A 82 -3.12 -35.56 17.28
N GLU A 83 -3.06 -34.62 18.23
CA GLU A 83 -3.40 -34.88 19.64
C GLU A 83 -4.85 -35.39 19.79
N ALA A 84 -5.81 -34.78 19.07
CA ALA A 84 -7.19 -35.23 19.08
C ALA A 84 -7.35 -36.65 18.53
N ASP A 85 -6.67 -36.97 17.43
CA ASP A 85 -6.72 -38.27 16.77
C ASP A 85 -6.07 -39.36 17.65
N PHE A 86 -4.90 -39.08 18.25
CA PHE A 86 -4.23 -40.01 19.17
C PHE A 86 -5.02 -40.24 20.45
N SER A 87 -5.56 -39.20 21.07
CA SER A 87 -6.43 -39.37 22.25
C SER A 87 -7.68 -40.20 21.93
N HIS A 88 -8.22 -40.07 20.71
CA HIS A 88 -9.36 -40.90 20.29
C HIS A 88 -8.98 -42.37 20.14
N LEU A 89 -7.83 -42.66 19.50
CA LEU A 89 -7.31 -44.02 19.35
C LEU A 89 -7.01 -44.66 20.72
N GLU A 90 -6.40 -43.90 21.64
CA GLU A 90 -6.17 -44.33 23.02
C GLU A 90 -7.49 -44.72 23.69
N ALA A 91 -8.50 -43.85 23.61
CA ALA A 91 -9.81 -44.13 24.19
C ALA A 91 -10.49 -45.36 23.56
N LEU A 92 -10.39 -45.53 22.24
CA LEU A 92 -10.92 -46.70 21.54
C LEU A 92 -10.23 -48.00 21.98
N SER A 93 -8.92 -47.97 22.21
CA SER A 93 -8.16 -49.14 22.68
C SER A 93 -8.59 -49.62 24.08
N GLY A 94 -9.10 -48.71 24.91
CA GLY A 94 -9.64 -49.01 26.24
C GLY A 94 -11.12 -49.39 26.27
N ALA A 95 -11.82 -49.32 25.14
CA ALA A 95 -13.26 -49.58 25.07
C ALA A 95 -13.59 -51.07 25.26
N LYS A 96 -14.59 -51.37 26.11
CA LYS A 96 -14.98 -52.74 26.48
C LYS A 96 -16.28 -53.20 25.82
N SER A 97 -16.97 -52.31 25.10
CA SER A 97 -18.24 -52.61 24.45
C SER A 97 -18.47 -51.73 23.21
N LEU A 98 -19.35 -52.19 22.32
CA LEU A 98 -19.76 -51.41 21.15
C LEU A 98 -20.46 -50.10 21.53
N SER A 99 -21.22 -50.07 22.64
CA SER A 99 -21.85 -48.83 23.14
C SER A 99 -20.81 -47.78 23.48
N GLN A 100 -19.72 -48.17 24.17
CA GLN A 100 -18.62 -47.25 24.50
C GLN A 100 -17.91 -46.75 23.23
N VAL A 101 -17.74 -47.59 22.21
CA VAL A 101 -17.20 -47.16 20.91
C VAL A 101 -18.09 -46.10 20.26
N PHE A 102 -19.41 -46.29 20.23
CA PHE A 102 -20.34 -45.30 19.68
C PHE A 102 -20.32 -43.96 20.44
N GLU A 103 -20.26 -44.01 21.77
CA GLU A 103 -20.11 -42.82 22.61
C GLU A 103 -18.81 -42.06 22.28
N LEU A 104 -17.68 -42.78 22.20
CA LEU A 104 -16.38 -42.21 21.86
C LEU A 104 -16.37 -41.60 20.45
N GLN A 105 -16.95 -42.28 19.46
CA GLN A 105 -17.03 -41.78 18.09
C GLN A 105 -17.87 -40.50 18.02
N THR A 106 -19.00 -40.47 18.74
CA THR A 106 -19.88 -39.29 18.80
C THR A 106 -19.20 -38.11 19.49
N ALA A 107 -18.49 -38.37 20.60
CA ALA A 107 -17.71 -37.36 21.30
C ALA A 107 -16.58 -36.80 20.43
N PHE A 108 -15.88 -37.68 19.70
CA PHE A 108 -14.83 -37.29 18.77
C PHE A 108 -15.37 -36.42 17.63
N LEU A 109 -16.51 -36.78 17.03
CA LEU A 109 -17.15 -35.97 15.98
C LEU A 109 -17.53 -34.58 16.51
N ARG A 110 -18.11 -34.48 17.71
CA ARG A 110 -18.39 -33.19 18.35
C ARG A 110 -17.11 -32.37 18.52
N LYS A 111 -16.05 -32.96 19.07
CA LYS A 111 -14.75 -32.30 19.24
C LYS A 111 -14.18 -31.80 17.90
N ARG A 112 -14.29 -32.60 16.84
CA ARG A 112 -13.82 -32.21 15.50
C ARG A 112 -14.58 -30.99 14.95
N VAL A 113 -15.89 -30.91 15.20
CA VAL A 113 -16.69 -29.74 14.82
C VAL A 113 -16.29 -28.50 15.62
N GLU A 114 -16.17 -28.63 16.95
CA GLU A 114 -15.74 -27.52 17.82
C GLU A 114 -14.37 -26.98 17.41
N MET A 115 -13.39 -27.86 17.24
CA MET A 115 -12.05 -27.50 16.77
C MET A 115 -12.08 -26.85 15.38
N GLY A 116 -12.88 -27.38 14.45
CA GLY A 116 -12.99 -26.83 13.10
C GLY A 116 -13.56 -25.42 13.08
N VAL A 117 -14.58 -25.15 13.91
CA VAL A 117 -15.18 -23.81 14.05
C VAL A 117 -14.18 -22.84 14.68
N GLU A 118 -13.46 -23.27 15.71
CA GLU A 118 -12.43 -22.46 16.36
C GLU A 118 -11.28 -22.13 15.41
N GLN A 119 -10.69 -23.14 14.76
CA GLN A 119 -9.63 -22.94 13.76
C GLN A 119 -10.09 -22.01 12.64
N ALA A 120 -11.32 -22.15 12.13
CA ALA A 120 -11.85 -21.28 11.09
C ALA A 120 -11.93 -19.80 11.53
N LYS A 121 -12.38 -19.53 12.76
CA LYS A 121 -12.41 -18.17 13.31
C LYS A 121 -11.01 -17.59 13.42
N GLU A 122 -10.07 -18.37 13.93
CA GLU A 122 -8.69 -17.90 14.10
C GLU A 122 -8.01 -17.61 12.76
N PHE A 123 -8.25 -18.44 11.72
CA PHE A 123 -7.75 -18.18 10.37
C PHE A 123 -8.42 -16.95 9.73
N GLN A 124 -9.72 -16.74 9.97
CA GLN A 124 -10.43 -15.53 9.53
C GLN A 124 -9.82 -14.27 10.18
N GLU A 125 -9.61 -14.29 11.49
CA GLU A 125 -8.99 -13.19 12.24
C GLU A 125 -7.58 -12.90 11.72
N LEU A 126 -6.77 -13.94 11.55
CA LEU A 126 -5.40 -13.79 11.06
C LEU A 126 -5.36 -13.23 9.63
N THR A 127 -6.24 -13.68 8.74
CA THR A 127 -6.33 -13.16 7.37
C THR A 127 -6.83 -11.71 7.34
N THR A 128 -7.76 -11.35 8.21
CA THR A 128 -8.25 -9.97 8.35
C THR A 128 -7.15 -9.04 8.87
N LYS A 129 -6.41 -9.51 9.87
CA LYS A 129 -5.23 -8.83 10.41
C LYS A 129 -4.17 -8.66 9.32
N ALA A 130 -3.85 -9.72 8.59
CA ALA A 130 -2.91 -9.70 7.46
C ALA A 130 -3.24 -8.60 6.45
N ALA A 131 -4.49 -8.57 5.96
CA ALA A 131 -4.94 -7.57 4.98
C ALA A 131 -4.87 -6.14 5.55
N THR A 132 -5.22 -5.99 6.83
CA THR A 132 -5.18 -4.69 7.51
C THR A 132 -3.75 -4.19 7.68
N GLU A 133 -2.86 -5.03 8.21
CA GLU A 133 -1.47 -4.65 8.49
C GLU A 133 -0.68 -4.39 7.21
N VAL A 134 -0.82 -5.23 6.18
CA VAL A 134 -0.10 -5.06 4.90
C VAL A 134 -0.56 -3.81 4.16
N SER A 135 -1.85 -3.43 4.25
CA SER A 135 -2.37 -2.23 3.58
C SER A 135 -2.12 -0.93 4.34
N LYS A 136 -1.83 -1.00 5.65
CA LYS A 136 -1.68 0.18 6.52
C LYS A 136 -0.59 1.15 6.06
N PRO A 137 0.65 0.74 5.71
CA PRO A 137 1.70 1.67 5.32
C PRO A 137 1.34 2.51 4.09
N VAL A 138 0.62 1.91 3.14
CA VAL A 138 0.15 2.58 1.92
C VAL A 138 -0.96 3.58 2.26
N LYS A 139 -1.92 3.20 3.13
CA LYS A 139 -2.97 4.10 3.61
C LYS A 139 -2.38 5.31 4.33
N ASP A 140 -1.38 5.10 5.19
CA ASP A 140 -0.73 6.17 5.95
C ASP A 140 -0.06 7.19 5.01
N VAL A 141 0.63 6.74 3.95
CA VAL A 141 1.22 7.65 2.95
C VAL A 141 0.16 8.37 2.12
N PHE A 142 -0.92 7.69 1.74
CA PHE A 142 -2.03 8.33 1.03
C PHE A 142 -2.72 9.41 1.88
N GLU A 143 -2.96 9.13 3.17
CA GLU A 143 -3.53 10.11 4.10
C GLU A 143 -2.60 11.30 4.32
N LYS A 144 -1.28 11.07 4.40
CA LYS A 144 -0.28 12.15 4.49
C LYS A 144 -0.35 13.04 3.24
N ALA A 145 -0.33 12.45 2.04
CA ALA A 145 -0.41 13.20 0.79
C ALA A 145 -1.71 14.02 0.67
N LEU A 146 -2.85 13.48 1.11
CA LEU A 146 -4.11 14.22 1.12
C LEU A 146 -4.12 15.38 2.12
N LYS A 147 -3.45 15.24 3.27
CA LYS A 147 -3.31 16.32 4.24
C LYS A 147 -2.41 17.42 3.69
N ASP A 148 -1.28 17.06 3.09
CA ASP A 148 -0.34 18.02 2.48
C ASP A 148 -1.02 18.82 1.36
N LEU A 149 -1.89 18.18 0.55
CA LEU A 149 -2.67 18.85 -0.50
C LEU A 149 -3.75 19.81 0.05
N LYS A 150 -4.29 19.55 1.25
CA LYS A 150 -5.29 20.42 1.88
C LYS A 150 -4.69 21.63 2.60
N VAL A 151 -3.39 21.58 2.92
CA VAL A 151 -2.66 22.63 3.64
C VAL A 151 -1.92 23.56 2.67
N ALA A 152 -1.62 23.08 1.46
CA ALA A 152 -1.09 23.88 0.33
C ALA A 152 -2.20 24.65 -0.41
#